data_AF-H9V4E2-F1
#
_entry.id   AF-H9V4E2-F1
#
_cell.length_a   1.000
_cell.length_b   1.000
_cell.length_c   1.000
_cell.angle_alpha   90.00
_cell.angle_beta   90.00
_cell.angle_gamma   90.00
#
_symmetry.space_group_name_H-M   'P 1'
#
loop_
_entity.id
_entity.type
_entity.pdbx_description
1 polymer ?
#
loop_
_entity_poly.entity_id
_entity_poly.type
_entity_poly.pdbx_seq_one_letter_code
_entity_poly.pdbx_strand_id
1 'polypeptide(L)'
;VQLQTIATDFQRIFKIHDKLYVGLSGLATDVQTLYQRFAFRHKLYQLREERNMRPETFASLVSALLYEKRFGPYFCQPVIAGLGED
;
A
#
# COMPACT_ATOMS: atom_id res chain seq x y z
N VAL A 1 -6.56 11.19 29.19
CA VAL A 1 -6.87 10.43 27.95
C VAL A 1 -6.30 9.04 28.12
N GLN A 2 -7.16 8.04 28.36
CA GLN A 2 -6.74 6.66 28.60
C GLN A 2 -6.49 5.99 27.25
N LEU A 3 -5.21 5.70 26.94
CA LEU A 3 -4.83 4.95 25.74
C LEU A 3 -5.14 3.47 25.99
N GLN A 4 -6.36 3.06 25.69
CA GLN A 4 -6.79 1.67 25.83
C GLN A 4 -6.38 0.88 24.57
N THR A 5 -5.56 -0.14 24.75
CA THR A 5 -5.15 -1.05 23.67
C THR A 5 -6.37 -1.86 23.20
N ILE A 6 -6.80 -1.64 21.96
CA ILE A 6 -7.95 -2.36 21.37
C ILE A 6 -7.54 -3.79 20.97
N ALA A 7 -6.38 -3.94 20.33
CA ALA A 7 -5.92 -5.19 19.74
C ALA A 7 -4.39 -5.20 19.61
N THR A 8 -3.77 -6.38 19.61
CA THR A 8 -2.31 -6.58 19.45
C THR A 8 -1.94 -7.31 18.15
N ASP A 9 -2.94 -7.77 17.40
CA ASP A 9 -2.87 -8.63 16.21
C ASP A 9 -3.17 -7.89 14.90
N PHE A 10 -3.05 -6.57 14.88
CA PHE A 10 -3.33 -5.77 13.69
C PHE A 10 -2.30 -6.02 12.58
N GLN A 11 -2.76 -6.56 11.45
CA GLN A 11 -1.93 -6.78 10.27
C GLN A 11 -1.47 -5.45 9.66
N ARG A 12 -0.15 -5.25 9.60
CA ARG A 12 0.49 -4.07 8.99
C ARG A 12 1.17 -4.35 7.66
N ILE A 13 1.40 -5.64 7.34
CA ILE A 13 2.11 -6.08 6.14
C ILE A 13 1.10 -6.76 5.22
N PHE A 14 1.02 -6.27 4.00
CA PHE A 14 0.09 -6.74 2.98
C PHE A 14 0.85 -7.24 1.75
N LYS A 15 0.42 -8.37 1.21
CA LYS A 15 0.95 -8.93 -0.03
C LYS A 15 0.13 -8.41 -1.21
N ILE A 16 0.79 -7.80 -2.20
CA ILE A 16 0.13 -7.35 -3.44
C ILE A 16 0.24 -8.45 -4.50
N HIS A 17 1.45 -8.99 -4.69
CA HIS A 17 1.72 -10.19 -5.49
C HIS A 17 2.97 -10.91 -4.94
N ASP A 18 3.38 -12.02 -5.56
CA ASP A 18 4.45 -12.90 -5.01
C ASP A 18 5.80 -12.23 -4.79
N LYS A 19 6.12 -11.20 -5.59
CA LYS A 19 7.39 -10.46 -5.51
C LYS A 19 7.23 -9.07 -4.87
N LEU A 20 6.07 -8.71 -4.31
CA LEU A 20 5.84 -7.38 -3.77
C LEU A 20 4.96 -7.36 -2.52
N TYR A 21 5.51 -6.75 -1.48
CA TYR A 21 4.88 -6.52 -0.20
C TYR A 21 4.83 -5.01 0.09
N VAL A 22 3.78 -4.61 0.78
CA VAL A 22 3.61 -3.24 1.29
C VAL A 22 3.34 -3.29 2.79
N GLY A 23 4.21 -2.62 3.55
CA GLY A 23 3.98 -2.31 4.96
C GLY A 23 3.25 -0.98 5.06
N LEU A 24 2.09 -0.96 5.71
CA LEU A 24 1.32 0.26 5.97
C LEU A 24 1.28 0.49 7.47
N SER A 25 1.81 1.64 7.88
CA SER A 25 1.84 2.08 9.27
C SER A 25 1.16 3.45 9.40
N GLY A 26 0.46 3.70 10.50
CA GLY A 26 -0.26 4.95 10.73
C GLY A 26 -1.70 4.72 11.23
N LEU A 27 -2.62 5.58 10.79
CA LEU A 27 -4.03 5.50 11.16
C LEU A 27 -4.67 4.25 10.55
N ALA A 28 -5.31 3.42 11.38
CA ALA A 28 -5.85 2.12 10.97
C ALA A 28 -6.88 2.21 9.83
N THR A 29 -7.71 3.25 9.81
CA THR A 29 -8.70 3.48 8.73
C THR A 29 -8.03 3.80 7.40
N ASP A 30 -6.95 4.57 7.43
CA ASP A 30 -6.18 4.92 6.25
C ASP A 30 -5.38 3.72 5.73
N VAL A 31 -4.85 2.89 6.63
CA VAL A 31 -4.17 1.63 6.28
C VAL A 31 -5.10 0.75 5.44
N GLN A 32 -6.33 0.52 5.92
CA GLN A 32 -7.30 -0.31 5.21
C GLN A 32 -7.71 0.30 3.86
N THR A 33 -7.96 1.61 3.84
CA THR A 33 -8.36 2.34 2.62
C THR A 33 -7.26 2.32 1.56
N LEU A 34 -6.01 2.57 1.96
CA LEU A 34 -4.85 2.56 1.05
C LEU A 34 -4.59 1.15 0.52
N TYR A 35 -4.67 0.12 1.37
CA TYR A 35 -4.51 -1.26 0.91
C TYR A 35 -5.53 -1.62 -0.18
N GLN A 36 -6.81 -1.31 0.03
CA GLN A 36 -7.86 -1.56 -0.97
C GLN A 36 -7.60 -0.80 -2.27
N ARG A 37 -7.16 0.47 -2.19
CA ARG A 37 -6.81 1.29 -3.36
C ARG A 37 -5.61 0.73 -4.12
N PHE A 38 -4.55 0.31 -3.43
CA PHE A 38 -3.37 -0.28 -4.05
C PHE A 38 -3.70 -1.61 -4.73
N ALA A 39 -4.45 -2.49 -4.06
CA ALA A 39 -4.88 -3.76 -4.64
C ALA A 39 -5.76 -3.57 -5.88
N PHE A 40 -6.68 -2.59 -5.85
CA PHE A 40 -7.53 -2.25 -6.99
C PHE A 40 -6.70 -1.76 -8.19
N ARG A 41 -5.79 -0.80 -7.96
CA ARG A 41 -4.94 -0.25 -9.03
C ARG A 41 -3.99 -1.28 -9.61
N HIS A 42 -3.44 -2.15 -8.77
CA HIS A 42 -2.58 -3.25 -9.22
C HIS A 42 -3.36 -4.24 -10.09
N LYS A 43 -4.54 -4.69 -9.67
CA LYS A 43 -5.40 -5.59 -10.47
C LYS A 43 -5.80 -4.97 -11.81
N LEU A 44 -6.15 -3.68 -11.80
CA LEU A 44 -6.49 -2.98 -13.04
C LEU A 44 -5.30 -2.92 -14.01
N TYR A 45 -4.09 -2.69 -13.49
CA TYR A 45 -2.87 -2.75 -14.29
C TYR A 45 -2.60 -4.15 -14.83
N GLN A 46 -2.74 -5.17 -13.98
CA GLN A 46 -2.57 -6.57 -14.37
C GLN A 46 -3.52 -7.00 -15.49
N LEU A 47 -4.79 -6.56 -15.44
CA LEU A 47 -5.77 -6.85 -16.50
C LEU A 47 -5.49 -6.10 -17.80
N ARG A 48 -4.89 -4.90 -17.73
CA ARG A 48 -4.60 -4.07 -18.91
C ARG A 48 -3.34 -4.51 -19.65
N GLU A 49 -2.32 -4.90 -18.90
CA GLU A 49 -0.98 -5.18 -19.43
C GLU A 49 -0.65 -6.68 -19.43
N GLU A 50 -1.58 -7.51 -18.94
CA GLU A 50 -1.44 -8.96 -18.78
C GLU A 50 -0.18 -9.39 -17.99
N ARG A 51 0.38 -8.49 -17.19
CA ARG A 51 1.61 -8.70 -16.42
C ARG A 51 1.52 -8.13 -15.02
N ASN A 52 2.28 -8.73 -14.12
CA ASN A 52 2.45 -8.18 -12.77
C ASN A 52 3.27 -6.89 -12.80
N MET A 53 2.88 -5.92 -11.99
CA MET A 53 3.57 -4.64 -11.88
C MET A 53 4.97 -4.83 -11.28
N ARG A 54 5.98 -4.17 -11.88
CA ARG A 54 7.33 -4.14 -11.31
C ARG A 54 7.36 -3.30 -10.03
N PRO A 55 8.25 -3.59 -9.06
CA PRO A 55 8.37 -2.82 -7.83
C PRO A 55 8.60 -1.31 -8.05
N GLU A 56 9.40 -0.93 -9.04
CA GLU A 56 9.69 0.48 -9.37
C GLU A 56 8.42 1.22 -9.85
N THR A 57 7.63 0.55 -10.69
CA THR A 57 6.36 1.09 -11.19
C THR A 57 5.35 1.24 -10.05
N PHE A 58 5.32 0.27 -9.14
CA PHE A 58 4.46 0.34 -7.95
C PHE A 58 4.87 1.49 -7.02
N ALA A 59 6.17 1.70 -6.79
CA ALA A 59 6.67 2.84 -6.01
C ALA A 59 6.26 4.19 -6.61
N SER A 60 6.32 4.31 -7.94
CA SER A 60 5.86 5.50 -8.66
C SER A 60 4.35 5.72 -8.49
N LEU A 61 3.56 4.63 -8.54
CA LEU A 61 2.12 4.67 -8.33
C LEU A 61 1.75 5.11 -6.91
N VAL A 62 2.43 4.56 -5.89
CA VAL A 62 2.20 4.93 -4.49
C VAL A 62 2.51 6.41 -4.27
N SER A 63 3.62 6.89 -4.82
CA SER A 63 4.02 8.30 -4.71
C SER A 63 2.96 9.23 -5.33
N ALA A 64 2.47 8.90 -6.53
CA ALA A 64 1.42 9.67 -7.19
C ALA A 64 0.11 9.66 -6.39
N LEU A 65 -0.28 8.52 -5.83
CA LEU A 65 -1.54 8.36 -5.09
C LEU A 65 -1.52 9.13 -3.77
N LEU A 66 -0.41 9.11 -3.04
CA LEU A 66 -0.26 9.91 -1.82
C LEU A 66 -0.26 11.41 -2.14
N TYR A 67 0.37 11.79 -3.25
CA TYR A 67 0.45 13.19 -3.65
C TYR A 67 -0.90 13.76 -4.13
N GLU A 68 -1.75 12.94 -4.73
CA GLU A 68 -3.12 13.32 -5.13
C GLU A 68 -3.91 13.93 -3.95
N LYS A 69 -3.64 13.48 -2.73
CA LYS A 69 -4.26 13.96 -1.49
C LYS A 69 -3.33 14.85 -0.67
N ARG A 70 -2.52 15.69 -1.31
CA ARG A 70 -1.56 16.59 -0.63
C ARG A 70 -2.16 17.47 0.47
N PHE A 71 -3.37 18.01 0.28
CA PHE A 71 -4.02 18.93 1.23
C PHE A 71 -4.92 18.24 2.27
N GLY A 72 -5.12 16.93 2.13
CA GLY A 72 -5.81 16.08 3.09
C GLY A 72 -5.14 14.71 3.09
N PRO A 73 -3.90 14.62 3.59
CA PRO A 73 -3.04 13.46 3.39
C PRO A 73 -3.60 12.25 4.13
N TYR A 74 -3.33 11.07 3.57
CA TYR A 74 -3.45 9.85 4.34
C TYR A 74 -2.41 9.86 5.46
N PHE A 75 -2.83 9.59 6.69
CA PHE A 75 -1.97 9.48 7.86
C PHE A 75 -1.32 8.09 7.88
N CYS A 76 -0.59 7.77 6.82
CA CYS A 76 0.11 6.52 6.65
C CYS A 76 1.50 6.73 6.04
N GLN A 77 2.46 5.95 6.52
CA GLN A 77 3.80 5.86 5.97
C GLN A 77 3.94 4.47 5.35
N PRO A 78 3.83 4.35 4.00
CA PRO A 78 4.02 3.08 3.33
C PRO A 78 5.50 2.75 3.17
N VAL A 79 5.84 1.49 3.43
CA VAL A 79 7.15 0.89 3.12
C VAL A 79 6.91 -0.17 2.06
N ILE A 80 7.61 -0.06 0.93
CA ILE A 80 7.46 -0.97 -0.20
C ILE A 80 8.68 -1.88 -0.22
N ALA A 81 8.45 -3.19 -0.23
CA ALA A 81 9.49 -4.20 -0.38
C ALA A 81 9.15 -5.03 -1.61
N GLY A 82 10.01 -4.99 -2.63
CA GLY A 82 9.86 -5.78 -3.84
C GLY A 82 11.16 -6.45 -4.22
N LEU A 83 11.04 -7.62 -4.85
CA LEU A 83 12.17 -8.33 -5.44
C LEU A 83 12.32 -7.91 -6.90
N GLY A 84 13.48 -7.36 -7.25
CA GLY A 84 13.88 -7.09 -8.62
C GLY A 84 14.07 -8.37 -9.43
N GLU A 85 14.04 -8.25 -10.74
CA GLU A 85 14.48 -9.31 -11.66
C GLU A 85 15.94 -9.01 -12.02
N ASP A 86 16.86 -9.33 -11.10
CA ASP A 86 18.27 -9.55 -11.45
C ASP A 86 18.45 -10.99 -11.95
#